data_AF-Q22DT1-F1
#
_entry.id   AF-Q22DT1-F1
#
_cell.length_a   1.000
_cell.length_b   1.000
_cell.length_c   1.000
_cell.angle_alpha   90.00
_cell.angle_beta   90.00
_cell.angle_gamma   90.00
#
_symmetry.space_group_name_H-M   'P 1'
#
loop_
_entity.id
_entity.type
_entity.pdbx_description
1 polymer ?
#
loop_
_entity_poly.entity_id
_entity_poly.type
_entity_poly.pdbx_seq_one_letter_code
_entity_poly.pdbx_strand_id
1 'polypeptide(L)'
;MSLFSFQDLDSQIIYSKFEKTQIVSWDDNNHDRYSQNGEKPYFLITNDDVLDDYCNLKSLCGIDQNCQSTYDDYINQYNPFRNYVQYEKSQFSTFSSSNYYLWKSLSLDQKEYLIKINLIKVFAHSFVFTTQGDYIQSTSIYIVDEKNGFLFDYFFMRKLIATQALNSTYYGGPFTCDKINGEYPKYAFTSPDQFDGFQYKDQSLKTCGNSENKCSCQYFNQKRLFPTEWRCRPWYIQANQTFSVSYTVPYVDISFGFVASTCVYKIVLPGPERNLKSIQDDQNYQADAISAFDIDLANLQERFMYNSTIEYSYLVTSAITDQQQPNDKYVIAHPQMDRYQQQTILEVEFQYSTNKESEQQYYLEQTEFMKEPINYENKCSYQFLNSSNLRIIYKNNTGFITLFAPIKVCIGNLFEQKQYVVAFYAKAFSLQQLQYDVNQIVEKLKNLILAICEVVLKIHEKVYKQMNSENSDYDINQVKIKLEDSLKTFKIFSHKIGIGMCFALYEQVCLNCGQNILRNGQ
;
A
#
# COMPACT_ATOMS: atom_id res chain seq x y z
N MET A 1 17.95 18.75 -6.20
CA MET A 1 16.59 18.74 -6.81
C MET A 1 16.67 19.52 -8.11
N SER A 2 16.84 18.82 -9.24
CA SER A 2 16.65 19.38 -10.57
C SER A 2 15.34 18.83 -11.12
N LEU A 3 14.36 19.70 -11.32
CA LEU A 3 13.14 19.42 -12.08
C LEU A 3 13.55 19.17 -13.53
N PHE A 4 13.48 17.93 -14.01
CA PHE A 4 13.47 17.65 -15.43
C PHE A 4 12.08 17.96 -15.98
N SER A 5 11.99 18.96 -16.87
CA SER A 5 10.75 19.29 -17.58
C SER A 5 10.51 18.24 -18.68
N PHE A 6 9.54 17.36 -18.48
CA PHE A 6 9.09 16.33 -19.42
C PHE A 6 8.24 16.86 -20.60
N GLN A 7 8.07 18.19 -20.74
CA GLN A 7 7.07 18.77 -21.64
C GLN A 7 7.33 18.60 -23.15
N ASP A 8 8.58 18.40 -23.58
CA ASP A 8 8.91 18.36 -25.01
C ASP A 8 8.90 16.96 -25.63
N LEU A 9 8.96 15.88 -24.82
CA LEU A 9 8.99 14.51 -25.34
C LEU A 9 7.59 14.00 -25.70
N ASP A 10 6.56 14.37 -24.93
CA ASP A 10 5.20 13.82 -25.07
C ASP A 10 4.45 14.34 -26.31
N SER A 11 4.70 15.58 -26.73
CA SER A 11 3.92 16.19 -27.82
C SER A 11 4.31 15.62 -29.19
N GLN A 12 5.59 15.38 -29.48
CA GLN A 12 5.96 14.80 -30.79
C GLN A 12 5.58 13.32 -30.90
N ILE A 13 5.61 12.57 -29.79
CA ILE A 13 5.33 11.13 -29.75
C ILE A 13 3.82 10.84 -29.94
N ILE A 14 2.94 11.66 -29.36
CA ILE A 14 1.49 11.46 -29.45
C ILE A 14 0.96 11.81 -30.85
N TYR A 15 1.61 12.73 -31.57
CA TYR A 15 1.14 13.25 -32.86
C TYR A 15 1.83 12.64 -34.10
N SER A 16 2.90 11.84 -33.96
CA SER A 16 3.54 11.19 -35.10
C SER A 16 2.68 10.03 -35.61
N LYS A 17 2.22 10.14 -36.87
CA LYS A 17 1.53 9.07 -37.60
C LYS A 17 2.46 7.87 -37.82
N PHE A 18 2.41 6.89 -36.92
CA PHE A 18 3.06 5.59 -37.14
C PHE A 18 2.29 4.81 -38.23
N GLU A 19 3.02 4.19 -39.17
CA GLU A 19 2.40 3.33 -40.18
C GLU A 19 1.77 2.09 -39.51
N LYS A 20 0.48 1.92 -39.77
CA LYS A 20 -0.53 1.25 -38.94
C LYS A 20 -0.46 -0.29 -38.91
N THR A 21 0.63 -0.89 -39.37
CA THR A 21 0.76 -2.34 -39.55
C THR A 21 1.97 -2.96 -38.85
N GLN A 22 2.84 -2.17 -38.23
CA GLN A 22 4.02 -2.69 -37.54
C GLN A 22 3.84 -2.66 -36.03
N ILE A 23 4.16 -3.78 -35.38
CA ILE A 23 4.40 -3.84 -33.94
C ILE A 23 5.51 -2.81 -33.65
N VAL A 24 5.22 -1.80 -32.85
CA VAL A 24 6.15 -0.69 -32.59
C VAL A 24 7.32 -1.21 -31.76
N SER A 25 8.47 -1.46 -32.40
CA SER A 25 9.77 -1.51 -31.71
C SER A 25 10.32 -0.08 -31.68
N TRP A 26 10.49 0.49 -30.48
CA TRP A 26 11.07 1.81 -30.33
C TRP A 26 12.55 1.75 -30.67
N ASP A 27 12.99 2.37 -31.76
CA ASP A 27 14.39 2.35 -32.16
C ASP A 27 15.14 3.57 -31.58
N ASP A 28 15.59 3.50 -30.32
CA ASP A 28 16.64 4.40 -29.81
C ASP A 28 17.96 4.06 -30.50
N ASN A 29 18.54 5.02 -31.23
CA ASN A 29 19.80 4.85 -31.98
C ASN A 29 21.02 4.62 -31.06
N ASN A 30 20.87 4.71 -29.73
CA ASN A 30 21.92 4.33 -28.79
C ASN A 30 21.69 2.93 -28.21
N HIS A 31 22.64 2.03 -28.45
CA HIS A 31 22.72 0.68 -27.87
C HIS A 31 23.19 0.69 -26.39
N ASP A 32 23.06 1.81 -25.68
CA ASP A 32 23.58 1.95 -24.32
C ASP A 32 22.63 1.31 -23.31
N ARG A 33 22.65 -0.03 -23.34
CA ARG A 33 22.62 -0.98 -22.22
C ARG A 33 21.80 -0.56 -21.00
N TYR A 34 20.53 -0.96 -21.00
CA TYR A 34 19.89 -1.43 -19.78
C TYR A 34 20.66 -2.69 -19.30
N SER A 35 21.67 -2.47 -18.45
CA SER A 35 22.59 -3.48 -17.87
C SER A 35 23.57 -4.16 -18.85
N GLN A 36 24.70 -4.64 -18.32
CA GLN A 36 25.63 -5.47 -19.08
C GLN A 36 24.92 -6.79 -19.42
N ASN A 37 24.52 -6.96 -20.71
CA ASN A 37 23.92 -8.13 -21.36
C ASN A 37 22.40 -8.10 -21.65
N GLY A 38 21.67 -7.00 -21.41
CA GLY A 38 20.28 -6.84 -21.84
C GLY A 38 20.17 -6.29 -23.27
N GLU A 39 19.23 -6.82 -24.08
CA GLU A 39 18.87 -6.25 -25.39
C GLU A 39 17.99 -4.98 -25.24
N LYS A 40 17.50 -4.44 -26.36
CA LYS A 40 16.59 -3.27 -26.36
C LYS A 40 15.20 -3.65 -25.85
N PRO A 41 14.55 -2.80 -25.02
CA PRO A 41 13.19 -3.11 -24.58
C PRO A 41 12.19 -3.08 -25.74
N TYR A 42 11.36 -4.11 -25.82
CA TYR A 42 10.20 -4.23 -26.72
C TYR A 42 8.91 -4.02 -25.92
N PHE A 43 7.96 -3.26 -26.45
CA PHE A 43 6.64 -3.09 -25.84
C PHE A 43 5.67 -4.08 -26.47
N LEU A 44 5.77 -5.33 -26.03
CA LEU A 44 4.96 -6.42 -26.58
C LEU A 44 3.62 -6.51 -25.85
N ILE A 45 2.58 -6.89 -26.59
CA ILE A 45 1.23 -7.07 -26.08
C ILE A 45 0.78 -8.46 -26.48
N THR A 46 0.27 -9.19 -25.51
CA THR A 46 -0.30 -10.50 -25.77
C THR A 46 -1.56 -10.72 -24.94
N ASN A 47 -2.35 -11.69 -25.34
CA ASN A 47 -3.59 -12.00 -24.63
C ASN A 47 -3.33 -13.11 -23.62
N ASP A 48 -3.83 -12.97 -22.39
CA ASP A 48 -3.61 -13.96 -21.33
C ASP A 48 -4.44 -15.25 -21.49
N ASP A 49 -5.34 -15.29 -22.48
CA ASP A 49 -6.05 -16.47 -22.96
C ASP A 49 -5.35 -17.15 -24.17
N VAL A 50 -4.11 -16.78 -24.50
CA VAL A 50 -3.27 -17.41 -25.54
C VAL A 50 -1.95 -17.91 -24.94
N LEU A 51 -1.61 -19.18 -25.16
CA LEU A 51 -0.45 -19.81 -24.52
C LEU A 51 0.86 -19.68 -25.28
N ASP A 52 0.82 -19.34 -26.57
CA ASP A 52 2.00 -19.40 -27.44
C ASP A 52 3.17 -18.58 -26.88
N ASP A 53 2.97 -17.28 -26.62
CA ASP A 53 4.03 -16.42 -26.06
C ASP A 53 4.46 -16.90 -24.67
N TYR A 54 3.50 -17.30 -23.82
CA TYR A 54 3.76 -17.74 -22.45
C TYR A 54 4.64 -18.97 -22.37
N CYS A 55 4.28 -19.99 -23.14
CA CYS A 55 4.94 -21.27 -23.13
C CYS A 55 6.24 -21.27 -23.95
N ASN A 56 6.34 -20.44 -25.01
CA ASN A 56 7.60 -20.22 -25.71
C ASN A 56 8.64 -19.60 -24.77
N LEU A 57 8.28 -18.56 -24.01
CA LEU A 57 9.17 -17.96 -23.02
C LEU A 57 9.55 -18.95 -21.90
N LYS A 58 8.59 -19.74 -21.40
CA LYS A 58 8.87 -20.78 -20.39
C LYS A 58 9.88 -21.80 -20.89
N SER A 59 9.85 -22.14 -22.18
CA SER A 59 10.77 -23.10 -22.78
C SER A 59 12.24 -22.64 -22.75
N LEU A 60 12.48 -21.31 -22.66
CA LEU A 60 13.82 -20.75 -22.52
C LEU A 60 14.49 -21.12 -21.18
N CYS A 61 13.72 -21.53 -20.17
CA CYS A 61 14.29 -22.09 -18.94
C CYS A 61 15.08 -23.40 -19.19
N GLY A 62 14.83 -24.11 -20.30
CA GLY A 62 15.55 -25.33 -20.64
C GLY A 62 15.52 -26.36 -19.50
N ILE A 63 16.70 -26.76 -19.00
CA ILE A 63 16.86 -27.70 -17.87
C ILE A 63 17.05 -27.02 -16.50
N ASP A 64 17.03 -25.68 -16.44
CA ASP A 64 17.19 -24.93 -15.19
C ASP A 64 15.93 -25.11 -14.32
N GLN A 65 16.03 -25.99 -13.32
CA GLN A 65 14.94 -26.29 -12.39
C GLN A 65 14.52 -25.09 -11.57
N ASN A 66 15.44 -24.18 -11.23
CA ASN A 66 15.12 -22.97 -10.49
C ASN A 66 14.34 -22.00 -11.39
N CYS A 67 14.78 -21.80 -12.64
CA CYS A 67 14.01 -21.03 -13.61
C CYS A 67 12.60 -21.61 -13.79
N GLN A 68 12.47 -22.92 -13.98
CA GLN A 68 11.18 -23.57 -14.17
C GLN A 68 10.25 -23.43 -12.95
N SER A 69 10.78 -23.60 -11.73
CA SER A 69 9.99 -23.53 -10.50
C SER A 69 9.58 -22.11 -10.13
N THR A 70 10.39 -21.10 -10.49
CA THR A 70 10.12 -19.69 -10.19
C THR A 70 9.60 -18.90 -11.40
N TYR A 71 9.39 -19.52 -12.56
CA TYR A 71 8.92 -18.82 -13.77
C TYR A 71 7.54 -18.18 -13.56
N ASP A 72 6.72 -18.95 -12.86
CA ASP A 72 5.34 -18.66 -12.54
C ASP A 72 5.20 -17.64 -11.39
N ASP A 73 6.28 -17.37 -10.65
CA ASP A 73 6.35 -16.41 -9.55
C ASP A 73 6.35 -14.98 -10.10
N TYR A 74 5.32 -14.23 -9.70
CA TYR A 74 5.07 -12.89 -10.17
C TYR A 74 6.01 -11.86 -9.56
N ILE A 75 6.48 -12.08 -8.32
CA ILE A 75 7.40 -11.16 -7.64
C ILE A 75 8.70 -11.04 -8.44
N ASN A 76 9.10 -12.12 -9.14
CA ASN A 76 10.28 -12.11 -9.98
C ASN A 76 10.16 -11.23 -11.22
N GLN A 77 8.93 -10.87 -11.63
CA GLN A 77 8.72 -9.94 -12.75
C GLN A 77 9.13 -8.51 -12.40
N TYR A 78 9.21 -8.15 -11.11
CA TYR A 78 9.71 -6.83 -10.70
C TYR A 78 11.20 -6.64 -10.95
N ASN A 79 11.96 -7.73 -11.08
CA ASN A 79 13.40 -7.68 -11.30
C ASN A 79 13.74 -8.24 -12.70
N PRO A 80 13.55 -7.45 -13.76
CA PRO A 80 13.86 -7.88 -15.12
C PRO A 80 15.35 -8.20 -15.31
N PHE A 81 16.22 -7.70 -14.44
CA PHE A 81 17.67 -7.92 -14.51
C PHE A 81 18.13 -9.22 -13.84
N ARG A 82 17.21 -10.00 -13.25
CA ARG A 82 17.56 -11.23 -12.54
C ARG A 82 18.17 -12.27 -13.47
N ASN A 83 17.58 -12.47 -14.65
CA ASN A 83 18.08 -13.35 -15.70
C ASN A 83 17.40 -13.03 -17.04
N TYR A 84 17.91 -13.64 -18.11
CA TYR A 84 17.40 -13.43 -19.47
C TYR A 84 15.90 -13.76 -19.62
N VAL A 85 15.39 -14.81 -18.96
CA VAL A 85 13.97 -15.16 -19.03
C VAL A 85 13.07 -14.11 -18.37
N GLN A 86 13.48 -13.54 -17.24
CA GLN A 86 12.75 -12.44 -16.60
C GLN A 86 12.84 -11.15 -17.42
N TYR A 87 13.99 -10.90 -18.06
CA TYR A 87 14.14 -9.80 -18.99
C TYR A 87 13.15 -9.92 -20.16
N GLU A 88 13.08 -11.07 -20.83
CA GLU A 88 12.13 -11.31 -21.93
C GLU A 88 10.68 -11.23 -21.46
N LYS A 89 10.38 -11.81 -20.30
CA LYS A 89 9.05 -11.74 -19.68
C LYS A 89 8.59 -10.29 -19.45
N SER A 90 9.51 -9.44 -18.97
CA SER A 90 9.21 -8.03 -18.72
C SER A 90 8.94 -7.21 -19.98
N GLN A 91 9.19 -7.74 -21.18
CA GLN A 91 8.83 -7.07 -22.44
C GLN A 91 7.33 -7.13 -22.72
N PHE A 92 6.64 -8.15 -22.20
CA PHE A 92 5.21 -8.36 -22.44
C PHE A 92 4.34 -7.63 -21.42
N SER A 93 3.28 -7.03 -21.93
CA SER A 93 2.09 -6.64 -21.16
C SER A 93 0.93 -7.52 -21.63
N THR A 94 -0.05 -7.77 -20.77
CA THR A 94 -1.17 -8.64 -21.11
C THR A 94 -2.49 -7.89 -21.20
N PHE A 95 -3.38 -8.39 -22.04
CA PHE A 95 -4.77 -7.95 -22.02
C PHE A 95 -5.71 -9.15 -21.99
N SER A 96 -6.92 -8.94 -21.47
CA SER A 96 -7.99 -9.92 -21.43
C SER A 96 -9.33 -9.26 -21.68
N SER A 97 -10.28 -9.98 -22.28
CA SER A 97 -11.65 -9.52 -22.45
C SER A 97 -12.60 -10.70 -22.46
N SER A 98 -13.82 -10.47 -21.97
CA SER A 98 -14.90 -11.45 -22.05
C SER A 98 -15.29 -11.79 -23.49
N ASN A 99 -14.96 -10.94 -24.47
CA ASN A 99 -15.47 -11.04 -25.85
C ASN A 99 -14.37 -11.19 -26.91
N TYR A 100 -13.11 -10.94 -26.57
CA TYR A 100 -12.02 -10.94 -27.55
C TYR A 100 -10.73 -11.48 -26.94
N TYR A 101 -10.03 -12.34 -27.67
CA TYR A 101 -8.70 -12.82 -27.28
C TYR A 101 -7.70 -12.89 -28.43
N LEU A 102 -8.16 -13.03 -29.66
CA LEU A 102 -7.28 -13.08 -30.83
C LEU A 102 -6.93 -11.67 -31.30
N TRP A 103 -5.63 -11.34 -31.35
CA TRP A 103 -5.16 -10.05 -31.88
C TRP A 103 -5.73 -9.73 -33.26
N LYS A 104 -5.82 -10.75 -34.13
CA LYS A 104 -6.37 -10.61 -35.49
C LYS A 104 -7.86 -10.24 -35.52
N SER A 105 -8.63 -10.56 -34.48
CA SER A 105 -10.07 -10.23 -34.43
C SER A 105 -10.34 -8.84 -33.87
N LEU A 106 -9.34 -8.15 -33.33
CA LEU A 106 -9.51 -6.80 -32.80
C LEU A 106 -9.67 -5.78 -33.94
N SER A 107 -10.54 -4.80 -33.72
CA SER A 107 -10.67 -3.64 -34.62
C SER A 107 -9.42 -2.77 -34.55
N LEU A 108 -9.26 -1.85 -35.52
CA LEU A 108 -8.14 -0.91 -35.52
C LEU A 108 -8.13 -0.05 -34.24
N ASP A 109 -9.28 0.49 -33.85
CA ASP A 109 -9.42 1.31 -32.64
C ASP A 109 -9.04 0.54 -31.37
N GLN A 110 -9.40 -0.74 -31.28
CA GLN A 110 -9.07 -1.60 -30.13
C GLN A 110 -7.56 -1.87 -30.06
N LYS A 111 -6.92 -2.14 -31.20
CA LYS A 111 -5.46 -2.30 -31.28
C LYS A 111 -4.76 -1.01 -30.90
N GLU A 112 -5.25 0.13 -31.40
CA GLU A 112 -4.69 1.44 -31.09
C GLU A 112 -4.80 1.76 -29.59
N TYR A 113 -5.94 1.45 -28.98
CA TYR A 113 -6.12 1.58 -27.53
C TYR A 113 -5.09 0.75 -26.76
N LEU A 114 -4.95 -0.55 -27.07
CA LEU A 114 -4.01 -1.44 -26.40
C LEU A 114 -2.55 -1.00 -26.58
N ILE A 115 -2.18 -0.51 -27.76
CA ILE A 115 -0.83 0.02 -28.03
C ILE A 115 -0.58 1.27 -27.20
N LYS A 116 -1.52 2.22 -27.19
CA LYS A 116 -1.39 3.48 -26.43
C LYS A 116 -1.30 3.24 -24.94
N ILE A 117 -2.14 2.37 -24.39
CA ILE A 117 -2.13 2.08 -22.96
C ILE A 117 -0.85 1.34 -22.52
N ASN A 118 -0.23 0.56 -23.41
CA ASN A 118 1.06 -0.07 -23.13
C ASN A 118 2.19 0.95 -22.89
N LEU A 119 2.08 2.18 -23.38
CA LEU A 119 3.06 3.23 -23.07
C LEU A 119 3.08 3.56 -21.58
N ILE A 120 1.98 3.33 -20.85
CA ILE A 120 1.94 3.53 -19.39
C ILE A 120 2.88 2.56 -18.67
N LYS A 121 3.32 1.47 -19.30
CA LYS A 121 4.32 0.54 -18.76
C LYS A 121 5.61 1.23 -18.33
N VAL A 122 6.03 2.31 -19.01
CA VAL A 122 7.22 3.09 -18.61
C VAL A 122 7.05 3.64 -17.19
N PHE A 123 5.86 4.14 -16.87
CA PHE A 123 5.53 4.61 -15.52
C PHE A 123 5.41 3.45 -14.54
N ALA A 124 4.77 2.35 -14.93
CA ALA A 124 4.61 1.18 -14.06
C ALA A 124 5.97 0.59 -13.65
N HIS A 125 6.89 0.38 -14.61
CA HIS A 125 8.25 -0.08 -14.33
C HIS A 125 9.01 0.89 -13.43
N SER A 126 8.92 2.19 -13.72
CA SER A 126 9.58 3.21 -12.88
C SER A 126 9.04 3.17 -11.45
N PHE A 127 7.71 3.11 -11.29
CA PHE A 127 7.05 3.05 -9.99
C PHE A 127 7.47 1.81 -9.19
N VAL A 128 7.39 0.62 -9.80
CA VAL A 128 7.80 -0.66 -9.21
C VAL A 128 9.27 -0.61 -8.79
N PHE A 129 10.15 -0.13 -9.66
CA PHE A 129 11.58 -0.04 -9.36
C PHE A 129 11.86 0.94 -8.22
N THR A 130 11.17 2.08 -8.16
CA THR A 130 11.33 3.06 -7.08
C THR A 130 10.76 2.60 -5.74
N THR A 131 9.79 1.69 -5.76
CA THR A 131 9.19 1.08 -4.54
C THR A 131 9.87 -0.24 -4.16
N GLN A 132 10.84 -0.71 -4.96
CA GLN A 132 11.57 -1.93 -4.69
C GLN A 132 12.35 -1.81 -3.37
N GLY A 133 12.01 -2.65 -2.40
CA GLY A 133 12.60 -2.61 -1.05
C GLY A 133 11.84 -1.75 -0.03
N ASP A 134 10.73 -1.12 -0.43
CA ASP A 134 9.75 -0.58 0.52
C ASP A 134 8.81 -1.71 0.99
N TYR A 135 8.12 -1.49 2.11
CA TYR A 135 7.09 -2.37 2.66
C TYR A 135 5.76 -2.25 1.91
N ILE A 136 5.52 -1.10 1.25
CA ILE A 136 4.34 -0.88 0.42
C ILE A 136 4.70 -1.26 -1.02
N GLN A 137 4.42 -2.51 -1.37
CA GLN A 137 4.70 -3.05 -2.70
C GLN A 137 3.41 -3.25 -3.47
N SER A 138 3.41 -2.84 -4.74
CA SER A 138 2.30 -3.13 -5.64
C SER A 138 2.46 -4.53 -6.21
N THR A 139 1.44 -5.37 -6.04
CA THR A 139 1.44 -6.76 -6.51
C THR A 139 0.90 -6.92 -7.91
N SER A 140 0.12 -5.95 -8.38
CA SER A 140 -0.40 -5.89 -9.73
C SER A 140 -0.70 -4.43 -10.05
N ILE A 141 -0.64 -4.07 -11.32
CA ILE A 141 -1.14 -2.78 -11.80
C ILE A 141 -1.96 -3.13 -13.05
N TYR A 142 -3.14 -2.55 -13.21
CA TYR A 142 -4.00 -2.86 -14.35
C TYR A 142 -5.01 -1.75 -14.61
N ILE A 143 -5.53 -1.70 -15.83
CA ILE A 143 -6.58 -0.77 -16.24
C ILE A 143 -7.70 -1.56 -16.92
N VAL A 144 -8.95 -1.26 -16.57
CA VAL A 144 -10.13 -1.79 -17.27
C VAL A 144 -10.81 -0.71 -18.07
N ASP A 145 -10.96 -0.95 -19.36
CA ASP A 145 -11.73 -0.12 -20.30
C ASP A 145 -13.23 -0.39 -20.17
N GLU A 146 -14.03 0.66 -19.98
CA GLU A 146 -15.49 0.51 -19.89
C GLU A 146 -16.08 0.06 -21.23
N LYS A 147 -15.60 0.63 -22.34
CA LYS A 147 -16.18 0.43 -23.68
C LYS A 147 -16.07 -1.03 -24.13
N ASN A 148 -14.86 -1.60 -24.04
CA ASN A 148 -14.58 -2.94 -24.56
C ASN A 148 -14.47 -4.02 -23.47
N GLY A 149 -14.42 -3.63 -22.20
CA GLY A 149 -14.16 -4.57 -21.09
C GLY A 149 -12.75 -5.15 -21.14
N PHE A 150 -11.80 -4.49 -21.83
CA PHE A 150 -10.40 -4.91 -21.81
C PHE A 150 -9.83 -4.63 -20.44
N LEU A 151 -9.40 -5.67 -19.73
CA LEU A 151 -8.41 -5.50 -18.68
C LEU A 151 -7.04 -5.57 -19.33
N PHE A 152 -6.27 -4.49 -19.20
CA PHE A 152 -4.87 -4.41 -19.54
C PHE A 152 -4.05 -4.52 -18.25
N ASP A 153 -3.19 -5.52 -18.16
CA ASP A 153 -2.27 -5.76 -17.04
C ASP A 153 -0.84 -5.50 -17.53
N TYR A 154 -0.07 -4.75 -16.75
CA TYR A 154 1.30 -4.40 -17.13
C TYR A 154 2.24 -5.60 -17.06
N PHE A 155 1.88 -6.61 -16.28
CA PHE A 155 2.70 -7.79 -16.10
C PHE A 155 2.21 -8.94 -16.97
N PHE A 156 3.10 -9.91 -17.13
CA PHE A 156 2.84 -11.06 -17.95
C PHE A 156 2.01 -12.10 -17.19
N MET A 157 0.76 -12.29 -17.64
CA MET A 157 -0.24 -13.17 -17.04
C MET A 157 -0.63 -14.35 -17.94
N ARG A 158 -1.22 -15.40 -17.33
CA ARG A 158 -1.65 -16.65 -18.00
C ARG A 158 -3.03 -17.12 -17.52
N LYS A 159 -4.09 -16.40 -17.86
CA LYS A 159 -5.43 -16.72 -17.34
C LYS A 159 -5.95 -18.06 -17.80
N LEU A 160 -5.63 -18.49 -19.02
CA LEU A 160 -6.14 -19.78 -19.52
C LEU A 160 -5.69 -20.97 -18.67
N ILE A 161 -4.44 -20.97 -18.19
CA ILE A 161 -3.92 -22.03 -17.31
C ILE A 161 -4.50 -21.88 -15.89
N ALA A 162 -4.64 -20.65 -15.39
CA ALA A 162 -5.11 -20.38 -14.03
C ALA A 162 -6.62 -20.61 -13.84
N THR A 163 -7.41 -20.54 -14.92
CA THR A 163 -8.87 -20.60 -14.84
C THR A 163 -9.35 -22.04 -14.84
N GLN A 164 -9.49 -22.63 -13.64
CA GLN A 164 -9.95 -24.01 -13.46
C GLN A 164 -11.26 -24.32 -14.19
N ALA A 165 -12.19 -23.36 -14.22
CA ALA A 165 -13.47 -23.45 -14.92
C ALA A 165 -13.35 -23.77 -16.43
N LEU A 166 -12.26 -23.32 -17.06
CA LEU A 166 -12.00 -23.55 -18.49
C LEU A 166 -11.12 -24.78 -18.73
N ASN A 167 -10.50 -25.34 -17.69
CA ASN A 167 -9.54 -26.43 -17.81
C ASN A 167 -10.21 -27.80 -18.00
N SER A 168 -10.99 -27.94 -19.08
CA SER A 168 -11.62 -29.20 -19.50
C SER A 168 -11.50 -29.40 -21.00
N THR A 169 -11.61 -30.65 -21.45
CA THR A 169 -11.54 -31.00 -22.88
C THR A 169 -12.62 -30.32 -23.72
N TYR A 170 -13.77 -29.98 -23.11
CA TYR A 170 -14.84 -29.24 -23.78
C TYR A 170 -14.38 -27.85 -24.27
N TYR A 171 -13.56 -27.17 -23.48
CA TYR A 171 -13.03 -25.85 -23.81
C TYR A 171 -11.66 -25.89 -24.49
N GLY A 172 -11.11 -27.09 -24.77
CA GLY A 172 -9.79 -27.25 -25.40
C GLY A 172 -8.65 -27.53 -24.43
N GLY A 173 -8.94 -27.69 -23.13
CA GLY A 173 -7.96 -28.11 -22.13
C GLY A 173 -7.63 -29.61 -22.15
N PRO A 174 -6.73 -30.09 -21.27
CA PRO A 174 -6.06 -29.32 -20.23
C PRO A 174 -5.04 -28.33 -20.81
N PHE A 175 -5.04 -27.10 -20.27
CA PHE A 175 -4.13 -26.04 -20.71
C PHE A 175 -2.79 -26.18 -19.99
N THR A 176 -1.74 -26.48 -20.74
CA THR A 176 -0.38 -26.69 -20.24
C THR A 176 0.65 -26.18 -21.27
N CYS A 177 1.90 -26.08 -20.85
CA CYS A 177 3.01 -25.79 -21.77
C CYS A 177 3.61 -27.05 -22.42
N ASP A 178 2.82 -28.12 -22.50
CA ASP A 178 3.16 -29.32 -23.25
C ASP A 178 2.52 -29.26 -24.64
N LYS A 179 3.33 -29.45 -25.69
CA LYS A 179 2.84 -29.43 -27.07
C LYS A 179 2.08 -30.71 -27.39
N ILE A 180 0.88 -30.58 -27.94
CA ILE A 180 0.07 -31.68 -28.49
C ILE A 180 0.13 -31.53 -30.02
N ASN A 181 0.64 -32.54 -30.71
CA ASN A 181 0.85 -32.51 -32.17
C ASN A 181 1.68 -31.30 -32.66
N GLY A 182 2.64 -30.84 -31.83
CA GLY A 182 3.54 -29.74 -32.18
C GLY A 182 3.00 -28.34 -31.85
N GLU A 183 1.78 -28.20 -31.35
CA GLU A 183 1.17 -26.92 -30.94
C GLU A 183 0.79 -26.92 -29.46
N TYR A 184 0.73 -25.75 -28.84
CA TYR A 184 0.16 -25.63 -27.50
C TYR A 184 -1.37 -25.74 -27.54
N PRO A 185 -2.01 -26.27 -26.49
CA PRO A 185 -3.46 -26.31 -26.38
C PRO A 185 -4.07 -24.90 -26.52
N LYS A 186 -5.16 -24.78 -27.29
CA LYS A 186 -5.85 -23.52 -27.58
C LYS A 186 -7.29 -23.62 -27.13
N TYR A 187 -7.86 -22.47 -26.75
CA TYR A 187 -9.28 -22.40 -26.44
C TYR A 187 -10.11 -22.86 -27.66
N ALA A 188 -11.10 -23.73 -27.41
CA ALA A 188 -11.84 -24.42 -28.46
C ALA A 188 -12.75 -23.48 -29.28
N PHE A 189 -13.08 -22.31 -28.75
CA PHE A 189 -14.05 -21.40 -29.34
C PHE A 189 -13.42 -20.08 -29.77
N THR A 190 -13.95 -19.51 -30.85
CA THR A 190 -13.59 -18.19 -31.39
C THR A 190 -14.77 -17.23 -31.42
N SER A 191 -15.99 -17.73 -31.20
CA SER A 191 -17.22 -16.92 -31.05
C SER A 191 -18.11 -17.42 -29.91
N PRO A 192 -18.77 -16.53 -29.13
CA PRO A 192 -19.73 -16.92 -28.09
C PRO A 192 -20.91 -17.74 -28.62
N ASP A 193 -21.20 -17.69 -29.91
CA ASP A 193 -22.31 -18.43 -30.53
C ASP A 193 -22.02 -19.92 -30.75
N GLN A 194 -20.77 -20.35 -30.57
CA GLN A 194 -20.38 -21.76 -30.69
C GLN A 194 -20.76 -22.60 -29.47
N PHE A 195 -21.22 -21.96 -28.38
CA PHE A 195 -21.65 -22.62 -27.15
C PHE A 195 -22.71 -21.77 -26.40
N ASP A 196 -22.97 -22.08 -25.12
CA ASP A 196 -23.93 -21.33 -24.28
C ASP A 196 -23.45 -19.91 -23.91
N GLY A 197 -22.19 -19.58 -24.21
CA GLY A 197 -21.65 -18.22 -24.12
C GLY A 197 -21.61 -17.67 -22.70
N PHE A 198 -21.62 -18.52 -21.65
CA PHE A 198 -21.69 -18.07 -20.25
C PHE A 198 -22.80 -17.04 -19.94
N GLN A 199 -23.86 -17.03 -20.75
CA GLN A 199 -24.95 -16.10 -20.57
C GLN A 199 -25.72 -16.46 -19.30
N TYR A 200 -26.04 -15.45 -18.51
CA TYR A 200 -26.69 -15.57 -17.20
C TYR A 200 -25.91 -16.34 -16.14
N LYS A 201 -24.60 -16.51 -16.35
CA LYS A 201 -23.68 -17.08 -15.38
C LYS A 201 -22.75 -16.00 -14.84
N ASP A 202 -22.56 -15.98 -13.54
CA ASP A 202 -21.55 -15.15 -12.92
C ASP A 202 -20.13 -15.69 -13.19
N GLN A 203 -19.11 -15.01 -12.65
CA GLN A 203 -17.71 -15.40 -12.83
C GLN A 203 -17.36 -16.73 -12.15
N SER A 204 -18.17 -17.18 -11.19
CA SER A 204 -18.04 -18.49 -10.54
C SER A 204 -18.83 -19.58 -11.28
N LEU A 205 -19.34 -19.26 -12.48
CA LEU A 205 -20.21 -20.10 -13.30
C LEU A 205 -21.57 -20.45 -12.66
N LYS A 206 -21.98 -19.73 -11.60
CA LYS A 206 -23.30 -19.92 -11.01
C LYS A 206 -24.32 -19.13 -11.80
N THR A 207 -25.49 -19.73 -12.02
CA THR A 207 -26.61 -19.04 -12.67
C THR A 207 -27.07 -17.88 -11.80
N CYS A 208 -26.97 -16.66 -12.31
CA CYS A 208 -27.40 -15.44 -11.63
C CYS A 208 -28.74 -14.90 -12.15
N GLY A 209 -29.27 -15.47 -13.23
CA GLY A 209 -30.48 -14.97 -13.89
C GLY A 209 -30.91 -15.84 -15.06
N ASN A 210 -31.85 -15.33 -15.85
CA ASN A 210 -32.34 -15.91 -17.10
C ASN A 210 -33.00 -14.82 -17.97
N SER A 211 -33.72 -15.22 -19.01
CA SER A 211 -34.40 -14.30 -19.94
C SER A 211 -35.49 -13.44 -19.28
N GLU A 212 -36.12 -13.93 -18.21
CA GLU A 212 -37.20 -13.26 -17.49
C GLU A 212 -36.66 -12.45 -16.30
N ASN A 213 -35.71 -13.03 -15.56
CA ASN A 213 -35.07 -12.46 -14.38
C ASN A 213 -33.58 -12.26 -14.66
N LYS A 214 -33.23 -11.10 -15.22
CA LYS A 214 -31.85 -10.78 -15.60
C LYS A 214 -30.90 -10.72 -14.40
N CYS A 215 -29.64 -11.07 -14.60
CA CYS A 215 -28.58 -10.86 -13.62
C CYS A 215 -28.41 -9.37 -13.31
N SER A 216 -28.03 -9.05 -12.07
CA SER A 216 -27.78 -7.68 -11.61
C SER A 216 -26.70 -6.97 -12.43
N CYS A 217 -25.59 -7.66 -12.71
CA CYS A 217 -24.59 -7.13 -13.64
C CYS A 217 -25.06 -7.29 -15.09
N GLN A 218 -25.21 -6.18 -15.80
CA GLN A 218 -25.75 -6.17 -17.16
C GLN A 218 -24.93 -7.02 -18.15
N TYR A 219 -23.61 -7.07 -17.99
CA TYR A 219 -22.71 -7.80 -18.90
C TYR A 219 -22.87 -9.33 -18.78
N PHE A 220 -23.34 -9.85 -17.65
CA PHE A 220 -23.67 -11.29 -17.52
C PHE A 220 -24.92 -11.68 -18.32
N ASN A 221 -25.76 -10.73 -18.73
CA ASN A 221 -26.95 -11.01 -19.54
C ASN A 221 -26.64 -11.13 -21.04
N GLN A 222 -25.38 -10.97 -21.45
CA GLN A 222 -24.91 -11.10 -22.83
C GLN A 222 -24.06 -12.37 -22.95
N LYS A 223 -24.02 -12.96 -24.16
CA LYS A 223 -23.09 -14.05 -24.45
C LYS A 223 -21.65 -13.53 -24.47
N ARG A 224 -20.72 -14.33 -23.96
CA ARG A 224 -19.30 -14.04 -23.78
C ARG A 224 -18.48 -15.27 -24.15
N LEU A 225 -17.25 -15.04 -24.64
CA LEU A 225 -16.26 -16.10 -24.87
C LEU A 225 -15.68 -16.62 -23.58
N PHE A 226 -15.43 -15.74 -22.61
CA PHE A 226 -14.83 -16.10 -21.33
C PHE A 226 -15.78 -15.75 -20.19
N PRO A 227 -15.77 -16.53 -19.08
CA PRO A 227 -16.67 -16.31 -17.95
C PRO A 227 -16.31 -15.05 -17.15
N THR A 228 -15.09 -14.54 -17.31
CA THR A 228 -14.58 -13.39 -16.59
C THR A 228 -15.05 -12.08 -17.22
N GLU A 229 -15.60 -11.18 -16.41
CA GLU A 229 -16.02 -9.84 -16.84
C GLU A 229 -15.67 -8.82 -15.77
N TRP A 230 -14.62 -8.06 -16.01
CA TRP A 230 -13.98 -7.20 -15.02
C TRP A 230 -14.89 -6.08 -14.53
N ARG A 231 -15.79 -5.59 -15.39
CA ARG A 231 -16.74 -4.53 -15.04
C ARG A 231 -17.80 -4.97 -14.01
N CYS A 232 -17.95 -6.28 -13.81
CA CYS A 232 -18.81 -6.84 -12.77
C CYS A 232 -18.10 -7.09 -11.44
N ARG A 233 -16.80 -6.78 -11.31
CA ARG A 233 -16.08 -6.96 -10.04
C ARG A 233 -16.50 -5.89 -9.04
N PRO A 234 -16.63 -6.20 -7.74
CA PRO A 234 -17.02 -5.22 -6.72
C PRO A 234 -16.15 -3.96 -6.72
N TRP A 235 -14.83 -4.13 -6.87
CA TRP A 235 -13.90 -3.01 -6.93
C TRP A 235 -14.15 -2.09 -8.12
N TYR A 236 -14.57 -2.63 -9.28
CA TYR A 236 -14.88 -1.82 -10.47
C TYR A 236 -16.16 -1.03 -10.25
N ILE A 237 -17.21 -1.70 -9.75
CA ILE A 237 -18.51 -1.07 -9.49
C ILE A 237 -18.36 0.05 -8.47
N GLN A 238 -17.61 -0.20 -7.38
CA GLN A 238 -17.31 0.80 -6.36
C GLN A 238 -16.55 1.99 -6.95
N ALA A 239 -15.49 1.73 -7.72
CA ALA A 239 -14.69 2.77 -8.37
C ALA A 239 -15.52 3.63 -9.33
N ASN A 240 -16.44 3.03 -10.10
CA ASN A 240 -17.27 3.76 -11.06
C ASN A 240 -18.25 4.74 -10.37
N GLN A 241 -18.58 4.50 -9.10
CA GLN A 241 -19.51 5.32 -8.32
C GLN A 241 -18.82 6.43 -7.50
N THR A 242 -17.49 6.48 -7.51
CA THR A 242 -16.71 7.49 -6.80
C THR A 242 -15.94 8.39 -7.78
N PHE A 243 -15.55 9.58 -7.32
CA PHE A 243 -14.65 10.50 -8.04
C PHE A 243 -13.25 10.54 -7.43
N SER A 244 -13.01 9.74 -6.39
CA SER A 244 -11.76 9.71 -5.64
C SER A 244 -10.95 8.45 -5.94
N VAL A 245 -9.64 8.54 -5.69
CA VAL A 245 -8.87 7.32 -5.37
C VAL A 245 -9.60 6.64 -4.23
N SER A 246 -9.80 5.33 -4.27
CA SER A 246 -10.40 4.57 -3.16
C SER A 246 -9.67 3.26 -2.96
N TYR A 247 -9.78 2.69 -1.77
CA TYR A 247 -9.16 1.43 -1.42
C TYR A 247 -10.26 0.42 -1.16
N THR A 248 -10.15 -0.77 -1.73
CA THR A 248 -11.06 -1.86 -1.35
C THR A 248 -10.79 -2.29 0.08
N VAL A 249 -11.81 -2.87 0.71
CA VAL A 249 -11.59 -3.63 1.94
C VAL A 249 -10.52 -4.70 1.68
N PRO A 250 -9.65 -5.00 2.66
CA PRO A 250 -8.75 -6.13 2.59
C PRO A 250 -9.49 -7.39 2.13
N TYR A 251 -8.93 -8.13 1.18
CA TYR A 251 -9.49 -9.37 0.65
C TYR A 251 -8.36 -10.36 0.35
N VAL A 252 -8.67 -11.65 0.27
CA VAL A 252 -7.67 -12.65 -0.15
C VAL A 252 -7.58 -12.63 -1.66
N ASP A 253 -6.42 -12.24 -2.19
CA ASP A 253 -6.21 -12.22 -3.63
C ASP A 253 -6.26 -13.64 -4.21
N ILE A 254 -6.99 -13.82 -5.30
CA ILE A 254 -7.20 -15.15 -5.90
C ILE A 254 -5.96 -15.68 -6.62
N SER A 255 -5.09 -14.77 -7.10
CA SER A 255 -3.88 -15.12 -7.83
C SER A 255 -2.74 -15.47 -6.87
N PHE A 256 -2.66 -14.79 -5.73
CA PHE A 256 -1.54 -14.92 -4.80
C PHE A 256 -1.88 -15.62 -3.48
N GLY A 257 -3.14 -15.65 -3.06
CA GLY A 257 -3.58 -16.29 -1.83
C GLY A 257 -3.25 -15.54 -0.53
N PHE A 258 -2.60 -14.38 -0.60
CA PHE A 258 -2.39 -13.49 0.55
C PHE A 258 -3.44 -12.38 0.61
N VAL A 259 -3.53 -11.73 1.76
CA VAL A 259 -4.41 -10.58 1.97
C VAL A 259 -3.86 -9.35 1.23
N ALA A 260 -4.67 -8.77 0.37
CA ALA A 260 -4.37 -7.58 -0.42
C ALA A 260 -5.45 -6.51 -0.24
N SER A 261 -5.14 -5.29 -0.66
CA SER A 261 -6.14 -4.23 -0.89
C SER A 261 -5.87 -3.60 -2.25
N THR A 262 -6.93 -3.32 -3.01
CA THR A 262 -6.82 -2.70 -4.32
C THR A 262 -7.04 -1.21 -4.16
N CYS A 263 -6.07 -0.41 -4.59
CA CYS A 263 -6.26 1.00 -4.83
C CYS A 263 -6.87 1.18 -6.23
N VAL A 264 -7.99 1.88 -6.34
CA VAL A 264 -8.70 2.12 -7.60
C VAL A 264 -8.89 3.60 -7.86
N TYR A 265 -8.82 4.00 -9.12
CA TYR A 265 -9.05 5.36 -9.57
C TYR A 265 -9.89 5.38 -10.85
N LYS A 266 -10.95 6.18 -10.84
CA LYS A 266 -11.84 6.39 -11.98
C LYS A 266 -11.25 7.40 -12.95
N ILE A 267 -11.20 7.03 -14.23
CA ILE A 267 -10.74 7.91 -15.30
C ILE A 267 -11.95 8.36 -16.12
N VAL A 268 -12.16 9.67 -16.16
CA VAL A 268 -13.15 10.33 -17.02
C VAL A 268 -12.40 11.27 -17.96
N LEU A 269 -12.44 10.96 -19.25
CA LEU A 269 -11.85 11.77 -20.30
C LEU A 269 -12.74 12.99 -20.58
N PRO A 270 -12.14 14.16 -20.82
CA PRO A 270 -12.87 15.34 -21.25
C PRO A 270 -13.53 15.08 -22.61
N GLY A 271 -14.74 15.62 -22.80
CA GLY A 271 -15.50 15.44 -24.03
C GLY A 271 -16.42 16.63 -24.30
N PRO A 272 -16.97 16.74 -25.52
CA PRO A 272 -17.82 17.87 -25.91
C PRO A 272 -19.04 18.05 -24.99
N GLU A 273 -19.57 16.94 -24.47
CA GLU A 273 -20.73 16.90 -23.57
C GLU A 273 -20.33 16.80 -22.08
N ARG A 274 -19.03 16.65 -21.78
CA ARG A 274 -18.50 16.53 -20.42
C ARG A 274 -17.81 17.82 -20.03
N ASN A 275 -18.60 18.76 -19.52
CA ASN A 275 -18.11 20.02 -19.01
C ASN A 275 -17.66 19.85 -17.55
N LEU A 276 -16.45 19.32 -17.37
CA LEU A 276 -15.83 19.08 -16.06
C LEU A 276 -15.56 20.43 -15.37
N LYS A 277 -16.43 20.85 -14.46
CA LYS A 277 -16.28 22.11 -13.70
C LYS A 277 -15.67 21.87 -12.33
N SER A 278 -15.87 20.69 -11.76
CA SER A 278 -15.34 20.24 -10.47
C SER A 278 -15.00 18.75 -10.53
N ILE A 279 -14.13 18.29 -9.63
CA ILE A 279 -13.82 16.86 -9.48
C ILE A 279 -15.02 16.06 -8.98
N GLN A 280 -16.03 16.71 -8.38
CA GLN A 280 -17.28 16.05 -8.01
C GLN A 280 -18.16 15.74 -9.22
N ASP A 281 -18.03 16.51 -10.30
CA ASP A 281 -18.80 16.24 -11.53
C ASP A 281 -18.41 14.88 -12.13
N ASP A 282 -17.18 14.41 -11.91
CA ASP A 282 -16.69 13.09 -12.32
C ASP A 282 -17.55 11.95 -11.75
N GLN A 283 -18.20 12.14 -10.61
CA GLN A 283 -19.09 11.13 -10.03
C GLN A 283 -20.31 10.85 -10.93
N ASN A 284 -20.78 11.86 -11.65
CA ASN A 284 -21.98 11.77 -12.48
C ASN A 284 -21.73 11.18 -13.87
N TYR A 285 -20.47 11.12 -14.30
CA TYR A 285 -20.09 10.52 -15.58
C TYR A 285 -19.82 9.02 -15.42
N GLN A 286 -20.07 8.23 -16.46
CA GLN A 286 -19.53 6.87 -16.49
C GLN A 286 -18.01 6.94 -16.64
N ALA A 287 -17.29 6.01 -16.01
CA ALA A 287 -15.88 5.83 -16.25
C ALA A 287 -15.63 5.53 -17.74
N ASP A 288 -14.58 6.10 -18.33
CA ASP A 288 -14.04 5.55 -19.58
C ASP A 288 -13.10 4.40 -19.26
N ALA A 289 -12.40 4.49 -18.14
CA ALA A 289 -11.57 3.42 -17.62
C ALA A 289 -11.46 3.48 -16.09
N ILE A 290 -11.09 2.36 -15.49
CA ILE A 290 -10.73 2.27 -14.07
C ILE A 290 -9.32 1.74 -13.99
N SER A 291 -8.42 2.55 -13.44
CA SER A 291 -7.06 2.14 -13.12
C SER A 291 -7.01 1.57 -11.71
N ALA A 292 -6.22 0.53 -11.51
CA ALA A 292 -6.12 -0.15 -10.24
C ALA A 292 -4.72 -0.71 -10.03
N PHE A 293 -4.34 -0.82 -8.77
CA PHE A 293 -3.17 -1.59 -8.36
C PHE A 293 -3.42 -2.27 -7.03
N ASP A 294 -3.00 -3.52 -6.93
CA ASP A 294 -3.09 -4.27 -5.69
C ASP A 294 -1.88 -3.97 -4.81
N ILE A 295 -2.12 -3.90 -3.51
CA ILE A 295 -1.12 -3.67 -2.47
C ILE A 295 -1.01 -4.93 -1.63
N ASP A 296 0.21 -5.45 -1.47
CA ASP A 296 0.50 -6.57 -0.57
C ASP A 296 0.41 -6.13 0.89
N LEU A 297 -0.65 -6.53 1.58
CA LEU A 297 -0.81 -6.21 3.00
C LEU A 297 0.04 -7.12 3.89
N ALA A 298 0.42 -8.31 3.41
CA ALA A 298 1.29 -9.23 4.13
C ALA A 298 2.73 -8.68 4.23
N ASN A 299 3.25 -8.06 3.16
CA ASN A 299 4.54 -7.36 3.23
C ASN A 299 4.44 -6.09 4.07
N LEU A 300 3.33 -5.35 3.99
CA LEU A 300 3.11 -4.18 4.83
C LEU A 300 3.11 -4.53 6.32
N GLN A 301 2.59 -5.71 6.69
CA GLN A 301 2.62 -6.22 8.06
C GLN A 301 4.03 -6.23 8.67
N GLU A 302 5.07 -6.47 7.88
CA GLU A 302 6.46 -6.57 8.36
C GLU A 302 6.94 -5.28 9.03
N ARG A 303 6.45 -4.13 8.56
CA ARG A 303 6.69 -2.82 9.19
C ARG A 303 6.13 -2.72 10.62
N PHE A 304 5.12 -3.54 10.93
CA PHE A 304 4.42 -3.56 12.21
C PHE A 304 4.81 -4.76 13.09
N MET A 305 5.67 -5.66 12.61
CA MET A 305 6.07 -6.86 13.37
C MET A 305 6.99 -6.58 14.56
N TYR A 306 7.38 -5.33 14.82
CA TYR A 306 7.94 -4.96 16.12
C TYR A 306 6.83 -5.06 17.18
N ASN A 307 6.63 -6.27 17.68
CA ASN A 307 5.60 -6.62 18.63
C ASN A 307 6.24 -6.76 19.99
N SER A 308 6.21 -5.69 20.78
CA SER A 308 6.44 -5.83 22.21
C SER A 308 5.08 -5.92 22.89
N THR A 309 4.98 -6.68 23.99
CA THR A 309 3.77 -6.71 24.85
C THR A 309 3.44 -5.35 25.47
N ILE A 310 4.31 -4.37 25.26
CA ILE A 310 4.35 -3.06 25.87
C ILE A 310 3.93 -1.97 24.87
N GLU A 311 4.34 -2.10 23.62
CA GLU A 311 4.14 -1.13 22.54
C GLU A 311 4.01 -1.87 21.22
N TYR A 312 2.97 -1.53 20.47
CA TYR A 312 2.74 -2.00 19.11
C TYR A 312 1.94 -0.96 18.34
N SER A 313 1.87 -1.12 17.02
CA SER A 313 1.08 -0.26 16.15
C SER A 313 0.36 -1.08 15.10
N TYR A 314 -0.69 -0.52 14.52
CA TYR A 314 -1.45 -1.17 13.46
C TYR A 314 -2.15 -0.15 12.57
N LEU A 315 -2.60 -0.61 11.39
CA LEU A 315 -3.43 0.10 10.44
C LEU A 315 -4.79 -0.58 10.35
N VAL A 316 -5.84 0.23 10.39
CA VAL A 316 -7.23 -0.22 10.27
C VAL A 316 -7.97 0.65 9.27
N THR A 317 -8.88 0.06 8.49
CA THR A 317 -9.68 0.78 7.50
C THR A 317 -10.57 1.84 8.15
N SER A 318 -10.85 2.95 7.43
CA SER A 318 -11.98 3.82 7.77
C SER A 318 -13.30 3.17 7.32
N ALA A 319 -14.44 3.88 7.38
CA ALA A 319 -15.64 3.45 6.67
C ALA A 319 -15.38 3.60 5.16
N ILE A 320 -15.22 2.50 4.43
CA ILE A 320 -14.82 2.54 3.01
C ILE A 320 -16.01 2.82 2.09
N THR A 321 -17.23 2.47 2.51
CA THR A 321 -18.48 2.79 1.79
C THR A 321 -19.66 2.93 2.76
N ASP A 322 -20.72 3.60 2.33
CA ASP A 322 -22.02 3.67 3.03
C ASP A 322 -22.71 2.28 3.17
N GLN A 323 -22.17 1.24 2.50
CA GLN A 323 -22.71 -0.12 2.50
C GLN A 323 -22.02 -1.07 3.50
N GLN A 324 -20.89 -0.67 4.08
CA GLN A 324 -20.29 -1.45 5.16
C GLN A 324 -21.06 -1.24 6.46
N GLN A 325 -21.30 -2.31 7.22
CA GLN A 325 -21.80 -2.16 8.58
C GLN A 325 -20.76 -1.34 9.38
N PRO A 326 -21.19 -0.35 10.19
CA PRO A 326 -20.29 0.55 10.91
C PRO A 326 -19.22 -0.14 11.77
N ASN A 327 -19.44 -1.40 12.14
CA ASN A 327 -18.57 -2.19 13.01
C ASN A 327 -17.55 -3.07 12.26
N ASP A 328 -17.66 -3.21 10.94
CA ASP A 328 -16.80 -4.10 10.14
C ASP A 328 -15.53 -3.39 9.68
N LYS A 329 -14.72 -2.93 10.66
CA LYS A 329 -13.42 -2.33 10.37
C LYS A 329 -12.38 -3.42 10.14
N TYR A 330 -11.78 -3.44 8.97
CA TYR A 330 -10.82 -4.46 8.56
C TYR A 330 -9.39 -4.05 8.89
N VAL A 331 -8.56 -5.03 9.21
CA VAL A 331 -7.14 -4.81 9.47
C VAL A 331 -6.41 -4.64 8.14
N ILE A 332 -5.68 -3.54 8.00
CA ILE A 332 -4.74 -3.32 6.89
C ILE A 332 -3.38 -3.90 7.25
N ALA A 333 -2.91 -3.64 8.47
CA ALA A 333 -1.66 -4.20 8.98
C ALA A 333 -1.74 -4.32 10.51
N HIS A 334 -1.48 -5.49 11.08
CA HIS A 334 -1.39 -5.67 12.52
C HIS A 334 -0.30 -6.71 12.85
N PRO A 335 0.49 -6.56 13.92
CA PRO A 335 1.56 -7.51 14.25
C PRO A 335 1.11 -8.97 14.37
N GLN A 336 -0.19 -9.18 14.61
CA GLN A 336 -0.81 -10.49 14.78
C GLN A 336 -1.85 -10.85 13.71
N MET A 337 -1.97 -10.09 12.61
CA MET A 337 -2.86 -10.49 11.52
C MET A 337 -2.34 -11.76 10.83
N ASP A 338 -3.28 -12.55 10.29
CA ASP A 338 -3.00 -13.64 9.38
C ASP A 338 -2.74 -13.07 7.98
N ARG A 339 -1.67 -13.55 7.33
CA ARG A 339 -1.28 -13.13 5.98
C ARG A 339 -2.17 -13.71 4.88
N TYR A 340 -2.97 -14.73 5.21
CA TYR A 340 -3.75 -15.52 4.25
C TYR A 340 -5.27 -15.45 4.51
N GLN A 341 -5.71 -14.70 5.51
CA GLN A 341 -7.12 -14.56 5.86
C GLN A 341 -7.50 -13.10 6.10
N GLN A 342 -8.61 -12.68 5.51
CA GLN A 342 -9.23 -11.39 5.80
C GLN A 342 -9.73 -11.38 7.25
N GLN A 343 -9.39 -10.34 8.02
CA GLN A 343 -9.77 -10.22 9.42
C GLN A 343 -10.20 -8.79 9.77
N THR A 344 -11.17 -8.68 10.68
CA THR A 344 -11.57 -7.44 11.32
C THR A 344 -10.63 -7.07 12.46
N ILE A 345 -10.60 -5.79 12.84
CA ILE A 345 -9.81 -5.35 13.99
C ILE A 345 -10.27 -6.02 15.28
N LEU A 346 -11.57 -6.29 15.42
CA LEU A 346 -12.12 -6.96 16.61
C LEU A 346 -11.66 -8.42 16.73
N GLU A 347 -11.44 -9.10 15.60
CA GLU A 347 -10.94 -10.47 15.59
C GLU A 347 -9.46 -10.52 15.99
N VAL A 348 -8.63 -9.65 15.41
CA VAL A 348 -7.18 -9.68 15.63
C VAL A 348 -6.80 -9.09 16.99
N GLU A 349 -7.34 -7.92 17.34
CA GLU A 349 -6.96 -7.16 18.54
C GLU A 349 -7.36 -7.89 19.84
N PHE A 350 -8.41 -8.73 19.79
CA PHE A 350 -8.99 -9.44 20.95
C PHE A 350 -8.91 -10.96 20.83
N GLN A 351 -8.13 -11.52 19.91
CA GLN A 351 -8.06 -12.97 19.68
C GLN A 351 -7.71 -13.80 20.92
N TYR A 352 -6.91 -13.24 21.83
CA TYR A 352 -6.44 -13.90 23.06
C TYR A 352 -7.08 -13.34 24.34
N SER A 353 -8.14 -12.52 24.22
CA SER A 353 -8.81 -11.97 25.39
C SER A 353 -9.75 -13.00 26.04
N THR A 354 -9.67 -13.14 27.37
CA THR A 354 -10.63 -13.95 28.14
C THR A 354 -11.98 -13.24 28.32
N ASN A 355 -12.02 -11.91 28.19
CA ASN A 355 -13.22 -11.06 28.37
C ASN A 355 -13.65 -10.41 27.04
N LYS A 356 -13.53 -11.18 25.95
CA LYS A 356 -13.61 -10.72 24.56
C LYS A 356 -14.83 -9.85 24.27
N GLU A 357 -16.04 -10.28 24.64
CA GLU A 357 -17.29 -9.56 24.32
C GLU A 357 -17.33 -8.17 24.96
N SER A 358 -17.04 -8.06 26.27
CA SER A 358 -17.03 -6.77 26.97
C SER A 358 -15.95 -5.83 26.47
N GLU A 359 -14.77 -6.35 26.13
CA GLU A 359 -13.66 -5.54 25.64
C GLU A 359 -13.89 -5.06 24.20
N GLN A 360 -14.50 -5.89 23.36
CA GLN A 360 -14.92 -5.49 22.01
C GLN A 360 -15.99 -4.41 22.05
N GLN A 361 -16.98 -4.53 22.93
CA GLN A 361 -18.01 -3.50 23.09
C GLN A 361 -17.39 -2.18 23.57
N TYR A 362 -16.51 -2.23 24.57
CA TYR A 362 -15.79 -1.06 25.04
C TYR A 362 -14.93 -0.44 23.92
N TYR A 363 -14.24 -1.24 23.12
CA TYR A 363 -13.49 -0.76 21.96
C TYR A 363 -14.38 0.01 20.99
N LEU A 364 -15.54 -0.55 20.62
CA LEU A 364 -16.48 0.09 19.71
C LEU A 364 -17.01 1.44 20.21
N GLU A 365 -17.18 1.58 21.52
CA GLU A 365 -17.54 2.85 22.18
C GLU A 365 -16.39 3.86 22.13
N GLN A 366 -15.16 3.41 22.40
CA GLN A 366 -13.98 4.28 22.37
C GLN A 366 -13.63 4.74 20.96
N THR A 367 -13.94 3.95 19.93
CA THR A 367 -13.63 4.21 18.52
C THR A 367 -14.83 4.67 17.69
N GLU A 368 -15.85 5.29 18.31
CA GLU A 368 -17.03 5.78 17.59
C GLU A 368 -16.67 6.77 16.48
N PHE A 369 -15.62 7.58 16.67
CA PHE A 369 -15.11 8.50 15.64
C PHE A 369 -14.65 7.83 14.35
N MET A 370 -14.42 6.50 14.34
CA MET A 370 -14.10 5.75 13.12
C MET A 370 -15.35 5.37 12.31
N LYS A 371 -16.55 5.53 12.88
CA LYS A 371 -17.84 5.20 12.24
C LYS A 371 -18.35 6.30 11.33
N GLU A 372 -17.77 7.51 11.39
CA GLU A 372 -18.23 8.62 10.57
C GLU A 372 -18.11 8.28 9.07
N PRO A 373 -19.13 8.63 8.25
CA PRO A 373 -19.09 8.43 6.82
C PRO A 373 -17.94 9.23 6.20
N ILE A 374 -17.55 8.87 4.97
CA ILE A 374 -16.47 9.56 4.26
C ILE A 374 -16.83 11.04 4.09
N ASN A 375 -16.10 11.89 4.80
CA ASN A 375 -16.22 13.33 4.67
C ASN A 375 -15.07 13.88 3.83
N TYR A 376 -15.41 14.70 2.83
CA TYR A 376 -14.47 15.33 1.93
C TYR A 376 -14.21 16.77 2.37
N GLU A 377 -12.99 17.04 2.81
CA GLU A 377 -12.57 18.39 3.18
C GLU A 377 -11.96 19.08 1.96
N ASN A 378 -12.26 20.38 1.78
CA ASN A 378 -11.68 21.19 0.73
C ASN A 378 -10.22 21.55 1.05
N LYS A 379 -9.37 21.51 0.01
CA LYS A 379 -7.91 21.74 0.04
C LYS A 379 -7.16 20.63 0.77
N CYS A 380 -6.01 20.28 0.21
CA CYS A 380 -5.08 19.40 0.89
C CYS A 380 -4.19 20.25 1.78
N SER A 381 -4.42 20.17 3.08
CA SER A 381 -3.57 20.84 4.07
C SER A 381 -2.78 19.78 4.83
N TYR A 382 -1.46 19.98 4.96
CA TYR A 382 -0.63 19.15 5.83
C TYR A 382 -1.04 19.40 7.29
N GLN A 383 -2.03 18.66 7.79
CA GLN A 383 -2.46 18.70 9.19
C GLN A 383 -2.25 17.32 9.81
N PHE A 384 -1.00 17.02 10.16
CA PHE A 384 -0.62 15.68 10.65
C PHE A 384 -1.12 15.36 12.07
N LEU A 385 -1.49 16.37 12.88
CA LEU A 385 -1.59 16.18 14.34
C LEU A 385 -2.85 16.71 15.04
N ASN A 386 -3.65 17.59 14.42
CA ASN A 386 -4.80 18.23 15.08
C ASN A 386 -6.05 17.36 15.18
N SER A 387 -6.08 16.20 14.52
CA SER A 387 -7.26 15.32 14.39
C SER A 387 -7.09 13.94 15.02
N SER A 388 -6.02 13.70 15.78
CA SER A 388 -5.81 12.41 16.41
C SER A 388 -6.69 12.22 17.64
N ASN A 389 -7.11 10.98 17.89
CA ASN A 389 -7.88 10.61 19.06
C ASN A 389 -7.04 9.75 20.00
N LEU A 390 -6.85 10.20 21.25
CA LEU A 390 -6.25 9.38 22.30
C LEU A 390 -7.36 8.66 23.07
N ARG A 391 -7.26 7.34 23.20
CA ARG A 391 -8.24 6.50 23.92
C ARG A 391 -7.52 5.49 24.80
N ILE A 392 -8.24 4.99 25.80
CA ILE A 392 -7.79 3.81 26.56
C ILE A 392 -8.51 2.61 25.96
N ILE A 393 -7.79 1.54 25.67
CA ILE A 393 -8.34 0.28 25.17
C ILE A 393 -7.94 -0.82 26.15
N TYR A 394 -8.90 -1.63 26.59
CA TYR A 394 -8.62 -2.77 27.47
C TYR A 394 -8.47 -4.05 26.65
N LYS A 395 -7.40 -4.80 26.92
CA LYS A 395 -7.14 -6.11 26.31
C LYS A 395 -6.69 -7.10 27.36
N ASN A 396 -7.44 -8.18 27.53
CA ASN A 396 -7.22 -9.17 28.58
C ASN A 396 -7.03 -8.50 29.96
N ASN A 397 -7.92 -7.55 30.29
CA ASN A 397 -7.89 -6.69 31.48
C ASN A 397 -6.66 -5.78 31.63
N THR A 398 -5.80 -5.69 30.61
CA THR A 398 -4.66 -4.76 30.58
C THR A 398 -5.05 -3.52 29.78
N GLY A 399 -4.93 -2.34 30.38
CA GLY A 399 -5.22 -1.09 29.71
C GLY A 399 -4.05 -0.59 28.87
N PHE A 400 -4.34 -0.17 27.65
CA PHE A 400 -3.42 0.45 26.70
C PHE A 400 -3.88 1.87 26.41
N ILE A 401 -2.96 2.84 26.45
CA ILE A 401 -3.20 4.15 25.86
C ILE A 401 -2.93 4.03 24.36
N THR A 402 -3.95 4.27 23.55
CA THR A 402 -3.89 4.14 22.10
C THR A 402 -4.14 5.49 21.43
N LEU A 403 -3.17 5.93 20.64
CA LEU A 403 -3.29 7.09 19.75
C LEU A 403 -3.78 6.63 18.39
N PHE A 404 -4.90 7.16 17.94
CA PHE A 404 -5.43 6.96 16.59
C PHE A 404 -5.22 8.23 15.75
N ALA A 405 -4.40 8.13 14.72
CA ALA A 405 -4.14 9.20 13.75
C ALA A 405 -4.79 8.87 12.41
N PRO A 406 -5.66 9.74 11.86
CA PRO A 406 -6.25 9.49 10.55
C PRO A 406 -5.19 9.64 9.45
N ILE A 407 -5.18 8.69 8.51
CA ILE A 407 -4.43 8.77 7.26
C ILE A 407 -5.34 9.40 6.23
N LYS A 408 -4.98 10.60 5.78
CA LYS A 408 -5.71 11.35 4.76
C LYS A 408 -5.03 11.22 3.40
N VAL A 409 -5.82 11.03 2.36
CA VAL A 409 -5.33 11.06 0.96
C VAL A 409 -5.82 12.33 0.30
N CYS A 410 -4.91 13.02 -0.37
CA CYS A 410 -5.22 14.16 -1.22
C CYS A 410 -5.59 13.67 -2.62
N ILE A 411 -6.71 14.17 -3.14
CA ILE A 411 -7.23 13.86 -4.47
C ILE A 411 -7.62 15.16 -5.17
N GLY A 412 -7.62 15.14 -6.50
CA GLY A 412 -8.16 16.21 -7.31
C GLY A 412 -7.26 16.58 -8.48
N ASN A 413 -7.50 17.76 -9.04
CA ASN A 413 -6.79 18.26 -10.20
C ASN A 413 -6.02 19.56 -9.86
N LEU A 414 -5.47 20.24 -10.87
CA LEU A 414 -4.73 21.48 -10.69
C LEU A 414 -5.58 22.64 -10.12
N PHE A 415 -6.90 22.55 -10.19
CA PHE A 415 -7.84 23.62 -9.84
C PHE A 415 -8.62 23.33 -8.55
N GLU A 416 -8.89 22.07 -8.26
CA GLU A 416 -9.65 21.65 -7.08
C GLU A 416 -8.96 20.45 -6.43
N GLN A 417 -8.75 20.56 -5.11
CA GLN A 417 -8.17 19.51 -4.30
C GLN A 417 -9.08 19.21 -3.11
N LYS A 418 -9.25 17.93 -2.80
CA LYS A 418 -9.98 17.44 -1.63
C LYS A 418 -9.14 16.44 -0.88
N GLN A 419 -9.42 16.29 0.40
CA GLN A 419 -8.84 15.24 1.21
C GLN A 419 -9.91 14.50 1.99
N TYR A 420 -9.67 13.22 2.25
CA TYR A 420 -10.56 12.38 3.05
C TYR A 420 -9.77 11.28 3.75
N VAL A 421 -10.36 10.66 4.78
CA VAL A 421 -9.70 9.63 5.61
C VAL A 421 -9.85 8.24 5.00
N VAL A 422 -8.75 7.59 4.67
CA VAL A 422 -8.73 6.22 4.11
C VAL A 422 -8.51 5.13 5.17
N ALA A 423 -7.82 5.48 6.25
CA ALA A 423 -7.42 4.54 7.29
C ALA A 423 -7.07 5.29 8.58
N PHE A 424 -6.91 4.55 9.67
CA PHE A 424 -6.36 5.05 10.92
C PHE A 424 -5.08 4.28 11.25
N TYR A 425 -4.03 5.02 11.60
CA TYR A 425 -2.85 4.50 12.26
C TYR A 425 -3.07 4.52 13.76
N ALA A 426 -2.99 3.35 14.38
CA ALA A 426 -3.10 3.18 15.82
C ALA A 426 -1.72 2.88 16.40
N LYS A 427 -1.36 3.57 17.47
CA LYS A 427 -0.17 3.27 18.26
C LYS A 427 -0.56 3.09 19.72
N ALA A 428 -0.31 1.91 20.26
CA ALA A 428 -0.76 1.51 21.59
C ALA A 428 0.43 1.32 22.54
N PHE A 429 0.27 1.78 23.78
CA PHE A 429 1.26 1.69 24.86
C PHE A 429 0.61 1.14 26.13
N SER A 430 1.23 0.13 26.74
CA SER A 430 0.77 -0.45 27.99
C SER A 430 0.83 0.58 29.12
N LEU A 431 -0.28 0.75 29.84
CA LEU A 431 -0.34 1.62 31.02
C LEU A 431 0.64 1.20 32.11
N GLN A 432 0.83 -0.11 32.28
CA GLN A 432 1.75 -0.66 33.28
C GLN A 432 3.20 -0.26 32.96
N GLN A 433 3.59 -0.31 31.68
CA GLN A 433 4.93 0.11 31.29
C GLN A 433 5.11 1.61 31.50
N LEU A 434 4.15 2.43 31.06
CA LEU A 434 4.24 3.88 31.24
C LEU A 434 4.41 4.24 32.72
N GLN A 435 3.70 3.56 33.61
CA GLN A 435 3.84 3.76 35.04
C GLN A 435 5.22 3.30 35.55
N TYR A 436 5.74 2.18 35.07
CA TYR A 436 7.09 1.72 35.38
C TYR A 436 8.16 2.72 34.93
N ASP A 437 8.07 3.24 33.70
CA ASP A 437 9.03 4.19 33.14
C ASP A 437 9.00 5.53 33.91
N VAL A 438 7.81 6.02 34.25
CA VAL A 438 7.65 7.20 35.11
C VAL A 438 8.30 6.98 36.48
N ASN A 439 8.06 5.83 37.10
CA ASN A 439 8.66 5.50 38.40
C ASN A 439 10.19 5.41 38.31
N GLN A 440 10.74 4.82 37.24
CA GLN A 440 12.18 4.76 37.00
C GLN A 440 12.79 6.16 36.83
N ILE A 441 12.12 7.06 36.12
CA ILE A 441 12.56 8.45 35.98
C ILE A 441 12.56 9.16 37.34
N VAL A 442 11.48 9.00 38.12
CA VAL A 442 11.37 9.59 39.46
C VAL A 442 12.49 9.09 40.38
N GLU A 443 12.79 7.79 40.38
CA GLU A 443 13.87 7.23 41.19
C GLU A 443 15.25 7.71 40.74
N LYS A 444 15.51 7.77 39.43
CA LYS A 444 16.75 8.36 38.90
C LYS A 444 16.92 9.82 39.32
N LEU A 445 15.82 10.59 39.30
CA LEU A 445 15.83 11.99 39.71
C LEU A 445 16.07 12.15 41.21
N LYS A 446 15.45 11.31 42.05
CA LYS A 446 15.73 11.27 43.49
C LYS A 446 17.20 10.96 43.78
N ASN A 447 17.77 9.96 43.11
CA ASN A 447 19.18 9.59 43.28
C ASN A 447 20.13 10.73 42.88
N LEU A 448 19.81 11.47 41.82
CA LEU A 448 20.57 12.65 41.42
C LEU A 448 20.51 13.75 42.48
N ILE A 449 19.32 14.04 43.02
CA ILE A 449 19.14 15.05 44.08
C ILE A 449 19.93 14.65 45.33
N LEU A 450 19.86 13.39 45.76
CA LEU A 450 20.62 12.89 46.92
C LEU A 450 22.13 13.04 46.72
N ALA A 451 22.65 12.69 45.53
CA ALA A 451 24.07 12.86 45.21
C ALA A 451 24.51 14.34 45.27
N ILE A 452 23.67 15.27 44.78
CA ILE A 452 23.93 16.71 44.90
C ILE A 452 23.94 17.14 46.37
N CYS A 453 22.97 16.71 47.17
CA CYS A 453 22.91 17.00 48.59
C CYS A 453 24.14 16.49 49.35
N GLU A 454 24.61 15.26 49.07
CA GLU A 454 25.82 14.72 49.68
C GLU A 454 27.06 15.55 49.35
N VAL A 455 27.21 15.98 48.09
CA VAL A 455 28.32 16.85 47.69
C VAL A 455 28.28 18.18 48.44
N VAL A 456 27.10 18.80 48.53
CA VAL A 456 26.90 20.06 49.26
C VAL A 456 27.21 19.89 50.75
N LEU A 457 26.74 18.81 51.38
CA LEU A 457 27.02 18.50 52.79
C LEU A 457 28.53 18.28 53.03
N LYS A 458 29.21 17.52 52.17
CA LYS A 458 30.67 17.32 52.26
C LYS A 458 31.46 18.62 52.10
N ILE A 459 31.03 19.52 51.21
CA ILE A 459 31.61 20.86 51.09
C ILE A 459 31.38 21.65 52.37
N HIS A 460 30.15 21.64 52.89
CA HIS A 460 29.80 22.35 54.12
C HIS A 460 30.63 21.87 55.33
N GLU A 461 30.76 20.54 55.51
CA GLU A 461 31.61 19.95 56.54
C GLU A 461 33.08 20.34 56.38
N LYS A 462 33.60 20.35 55.14
CA LYS A 462 34.99 20.73 54.87
C LYS A 462 35.25 22.19 55.20
N VAL A 463 34.32 23.08 54.86
CA VAL A 463 34.37 24.50 55.23
C VAL A 463 34.30 24.66 56.75
N TYR A 464 33.34 23.99 57.40
CA TYR A 464 33.16 24.04 58.85
C TYR A 464 34.41 23.55 59.62
N LYS A 465 35.00 22.43 59.19
CA LYS A 465 36.26 21.90 59.77
C LYS A 465 37.43 22.86 59.57
N GLN A 466 37.49 23.54 58.41
CA GLN A 466 38.53 24.54 58.14
C GLN A 466 38.33 25.85 58.93
N MET A 467 37.09 26.23 59.24
CA MET A 467 36.81 27.40 60.08
C MET A 467 37.11 27.15 61.56
N ASN A 468 37.01 25.89 62.03
CA ASN A 468 37.17 25.53 63.43
C ASN A 468 38.54 24.92 63.79
N SER A 469 39.49 24.81 62.85
CA SER A 469 40.85 24.38 63.19
C SER A 469 41.64 25.54 63.80
N GLU A 470 41.93 25.43 65.11
CA GLU A 470 42.49 26.47 65.99
C GLU A 470 43.96 26.88 65.75
N ASN A 471 44.50 26.77 64.52
CA ASN A 471 45.86 27.22 64.25
C ASN A 471 46.03 27.90 62.89
N SER A 472 46.67 29.07 62.94
CA SER A 472 47.19 29.96 61.89
C SER A 472 46.27 31.09 61.39
N ASP A 473 46.89 32.25 61.12
CA ASP A 473 46.39 33.41 60.38
C ASP A 473 45.70 32.97 59.08
N TYR A 474 44.43 32.61 59.20
CA TYR A 474 43.70 31.96 58.13
C TYR A 474 43.04 33.03 57.26
N ASP A 475 43.63 33.29 56.09
CA ASP A 475 43.10 34.24 55.12
C ASP A 475 41.75 33.72 54.57
N ILE A 476 40.67 34.26 55.12
CA ILE A 476 39.28 34.02 54.68
C ILE A 476 39.16 34.19 53.15
N ASN A 477 39.98 35.03 52.53
CA ASN A 477 39.99 35.17 51.07
C ASN A 477 40.48 33.91 50.35
N GLN A 478 41.42 33.14 50.89
CA GLN A 478 41.84 31.87 50.27
C GLN A 478 40.76 30.80 50.34
N VAL A 479 39.98 30.75 51.43
CA VAL A 479 38.83 29.85 51.53
C VAL A 479 37.75 30.27 50.56
N LYS A 480 37.47 31.57 50.46
CA LYS A 480 36.53 32.14 49.50
C LYS A 480 36.95 31.85 48.06
N ILE A 481 38.22 32.04 47.71
CA ILE A 481 38.76 31.73 46.37
C ILE A 481 38.64 30.23 46.08
N LYS A 482 39.01 29.35 47.02
CA LYS A 482 38.86 27.89 46.82
C LYS A 482 37.39 27.45 46.73
N LEU A 483 36.48 28.09 47.45
CA LEU A 483 35.04 27.88 47.34
C LEU A 483 34.50 28.39 46.01
N GLU A 484 34.91 29.58 45.57
CA GLU A 484 34.55 30.14 44.26
C GLU A 484 35.08 29.29 43.11
N ASP A 485 36.29 28.75 43.22
CA ASP A 485 36.86 27.80 42.25
C ASP A 485 36.18 26.44 42.30
N SER A 486 35.79 25.96 43.49
CA SER A 486 34.98 24.75 43.63
C SER A 486 33.56 24.96 43.11
N LEU A 487 32.97 26.15 43.27
CA LEU A 487 31.68 26.56 42.71
C LEU A 487 31.77 26.76 41.20
N LYS A 488 32.87 27.29 40.67
CA LYS A 488 33.15 27.34 39.23
C LYS A 488 33.32 25.94 38.66
N THR A 489 34.06 25.07 39.35
CA THR A 489 34.24 23.66 38.95
C THR A 489 32.92 22.92 39.01
N PHE A 490 32.13 23.10 40.08
CA PHE A 490 30.77 22.56 40.19
C PHE A 490 29.86 23.16 39.11
N LYS A 491 29.95 24.45 38.80
CA LYS A 491 29.23 25.07 37.67
C LYS A 491 29.70 24.52 36.32
N ILE A 492 30.99 24.19 36.14
CA ILE A 492 31.53 23.61 34.90
C ILE A 492 31.09 22.15 34.75
N PHE A 493 31.07 21.37 35.83
CA PHE A 493 30.58 19.98 35.85
C PHE A 493 29.05 19.89 35.81
N SER A 494 28.33 20.78 36.51
CA SER A 494 26.88 20.92 36.43
C SER A 494 26.44 21.40 35.04
N HIS A 495 27.32 22.05 34.27
CA HIS A 495 27.02 22.57 32.94
C HIS A 495 27.43 21.64 31.78
N LYS A 496 28.09 20.50 32.04
CA LYS A 496 28.38 19.50 30.98
C LYS A 496 27.81 18.12 31.24
N ILE A 497 27.72 17.68 32.50
CA ILE A 497 27.08 16.39 32.85
C ILE A 497 25.75 16.63 33.55
N GLY A 498 25.59 17.66 34.38
CA GLY A 498 24.29 18.03 34.94
C GLY A 498 23.35 18.60 33.88
N ILE A 499 23.84 19.50 33.03
CA ILE A 499 23.22 19.95 31.79
C ILE A 499 23.26 18.82 30.76
N GLY A 500 24.26 17.95 30.70
CA GLY A 500 24.21 16.78 29.80
C GLY A 500 23.11 15.78 30.18
N MET A 501 22.81 15.60 31.46
CA MET A 501 21.74 14.74 31.98
C MET A 501 20.41 15.48 32.00
N CYS A 502 20.37 16.77 32.32
CA CYS A 502 19.18 17.59 32.17
C CYS A 502 18.85 17.81 30.70
N PHE A 503 19.81 17.90 29.78
CA PHE A 503 19.58 17.93 28.33
C PHE A 503 19.38 16.54 27.76
N ALA A 504 19.95 15.46 28.28
CA ALA A 504 19.56 14.11 27.86
C ALA A 504 18.19 13.72 28.41
N LEU A 505 17.80 14.22 29.59
CA LEU A 505 16.44 14.17 30.13
C LEU A 505 15.53 15.17 29.43
N TYR A 506 15.98 16.36 29.04
CA TYR A 506 15.20 17.33 28.26
C TYR A 506 15.17 16.94 26.79
N GLU A 507 16.07 16.10 26.29
CA GLU A 507 16.08 15.56 24.93
C GLU A 507 15.32 14.25 24.92
N GLN A 508 15.32 13.43 25.98
CA GLN A 508 14.35 12.33 26.13
C GLN A 508 12.94 12.85 26.46
N VAL A 509 12.81 13.90 27.26
CA VAL A 509 11.53 14.56 27.55
C VAL A 509 11.14 15.50 26.41
N CYS A 510 12.01 16.06 25.57
CA CYS A 510 11.62 16.77 24.33
C CYS A 510 11.61 15.87 23.10
N LEU A 511 12.15 14.66 23.12
CA LEU A 511 11.80 13.62 22.13
C LEU A 511 10.44 13.02 22.51
N ASN A 512 10.14 12.86 23.81
CA ASN A 512 8.83 12.40 24.29
C ASN A 512 7.77 13.51 24.42
N CYS A 513 8.15 14.79 24.57
CA CYS A 513 7.26 15.96 24.64
C CYS A 513 7.42 16.96 23.48
N GLY A 514 8.46 16.89 22.65
CA GLY A 514 8.49 17.57 21.34
C GLY A 514 7.59 16.84 20.34
N GLN A 515 7.33 15.55 20.57
CA GLN A 515 6.14 14.86 20.04
C GLN A 515 4.82 15.44 20.59
N ASN A 516 4.84 16.23 21.66
CA ASN A 516 3.67 16.89 22.26
C ASN A 516 3.66 18.44 22.15
N ILE A 517 4.71 19.12 21.64
CA ILE A 517 4.77 20.61 21.54
C ILE A 517 5.00 21.13 20.10
N LEU A 518 5.45 20.32 19.13
CA LEU A 518 5.08 20.59 17.71
C LEU A 518 3.56 20.42 17.47
N ARG A 519 2.82 20.16 18.55
CA ARG A 519 1.37 20.14 18.67
C ARG A 519 0.75 21.43 19.21
N ASN A 520 1.50 22.50 19.50
CA ASN A 520 0.91 23.81 19.75
C ASN A 520 1.83 24.93 19.26
N GLY A 521 1.60 25.38 18.02
CA GLY A 521 1.91 26.75 17.59
C GLY A 521 3.06 26.91 16.60
N GLN A 522 2.82 26.61 15.32
CA GLN A 522 2.55 27.62 14.29
C GLN A 522 1.92 26.98 13.06
#